data_AF-S8CBX9-F1
#
_entry.id   AF-S8CBX9-F1
#
_cell.length_a   1.000
_cell.length_b   1.000
_cell.length_c   1.000
_cell.angle_alpha   90.00
_cell.angle_beta   90.00
_cell.angle_gamma   90.00
#
_symmetry.space_group_name_H-M   'P 1'
#
loop_
_entity.id
_entity.type
_entity.pdbx_description
1 polymer ?
#
loop_
_entity_poly.entity_id
_entity_poly.type
_entity_poly.pdbx_seq_one_letter_code
_entity_poly.pdbx_strand_id
1 'polypeptide(L)'
;SEPDCVYTVYVKTGSIIKGGTDANISAIFYESSGTGIWIKNLVLWGGIRGTDYDYFERGNVDIFTGAAPCLRGPICALNLTSDGTGPHPGWNCKSVEVTATGWRKECAQQTFQIDQWLADDAPPYSLSAFRNYC
;
A
#
# COMPACT_ATOMS: atom_id res chain seq x y z
N SER A 1 0.25 -7.13 -22.47
CA SER A 1 1.38 -6.18 -22.43
C SER A 1 2.29 -6.62 -21.31
N GLU A 2 3.59 -6.68 -21.54
CA GLU A 2 4.56 -6.90 -20.46
C GLU A 2 4.49 -5.72 -19.47
N PRO A 3 4.86 -5.93 -18.19
CA PRO A 3 4.90 -4.85 -17.23
C PRO A 3 6.05 -3.88 -17.58
N ASP A 4 5.70 -2.69 -18.05
CA ASP A 4 6.68 -1.69 -18.52
C ASP A 4 7.16 -0.72 -17.42
N CYS A 5 6.61 -0.81 -16.21
CA CYS A 5 6.96 0.05 -15.08
C CYS A 5 7.26 -0.73 -13.81
N VAL A 6 8.22 -0.22 -13.05
CA VAL A 6 8.55 -0.67 -11.69
C VAL A 6 7.94 0.32 -10.71
N TYR A 7 7.16 -0.23 -9.79
CA TYR A 7 6.53 0.49 -8.70
C TYR A 7 7.24 0.15 -7.40
N THR A 8 7.60 1.15 -6.61
CA THR A 8 8.12 0.99 -5.25
C THR A 8 7.14 1.63 -4.28
N VAL A 9 6.63 0.84 -3.35
CA VAL A 9 5.64 1.23 -2.35
C VAL A 9 6.31 1.20 -0.98
N TYR A 10 6.27 2.33 -0.28
CA TYR A 10 6.69 2.47 1.10
C TYR A 10 5.43 2.54 1.97
N VAL A 11 5.29 1.62 2.91
CA VAL A 11 4.18 1.59 3.85
C VAL A 11 4.73 1.88 5.24
N LYS A 12 4.24 2.95 5.87
CA LYS A 12 4.58 3.28 7.24
C LYS A 12 3.46 2.84 8.17
N THR A 13 3.75 1.90 9.05
CA THR A 13 2.85 1.55 10.15
C THR A 13 2.95 2.60 11.24
N GLY A 14 1.81 2.94 11.85
CA GLY A 14 1.73 3.86 12.97
C GLY A 14 2.47 3.36 14.21
N SER A 15 2.89 4.30 15.06
CA SER A 15 3.63 4.00 16.30
C SER A 15 2.73 3.81 17.52
N ILE A 16 1.41 3.73 17.34
CA ILE A 16 0.42 3.51 18.39
C ILE A 16 0.55 2.08 18.92
N ILE A 17 0.27 1.87 20.21
CA ILE A 17 0.28 0.54 20.84
C ILE A 17 -0.66 -0.38 20.05
N LYS A 18 -0.16 -1.60 19.72
CA LYS A 18 -0.85 -2.59 18.88
C LYS A 18 -1.17 -2.11 17.45
N GLY A 19 -0.39 -1.17 16.92
CA GLY A 19 -0.59 -0.66 15.56
C GLY A 19 -0.11 -1.58 14.42
N GLY A 20 0.61 -2.67 14.73
CA GLY A 20 1.08 -3.66 13.75
C GLY A 20 0.00 -4.69 13.38
N THR A 21 0.25 -5.53 12.37
CA THR A 21 -0.71 -6.54 11.93
C THR A 21 -0.05 -7.71 11.20
N ASP A 22 -0.62 -8.90 11.34
CA ASP A 22 -0.28 -10.09 10.56
C ASP A 22 -1.25 -10.32 9.37
N ALA A 23 -2.17 -9.39 9.12
CA ALA A 23 -3.15 -9.49 8.05
C ALA A 23 -2.51 -9.29 6.66
N ASN A 24 -3.17 -9.79 5.60
CA ASN A 24 -2.72 -9.50 4.25
C ASN A 24 -3.20 -8.11 3.82
N ILE A 25 -2.26 -7.29 3.35
CA ILE A 25 -2.54 -5.94 2.87
C ILE A 25 -2.52 -5.90 1.34
N SER A 26 -3.59 -5.34 0.78
CA SER A 26 -3.76 -5.09 -0.65
C SER A 26 -3.87 -3.59 -0.92
N ALA A 27 -3.49 -3.19 -2.14
CA ALA A 27 -3.53 -1.80 -2.55
C ALA A 27 -3.99 -1.68 -4.01
N ILE A 28 -4.80 -0.68 -4.30
CA ILE A 28 -5.11 -0.24 -5.66
C ILE A 28 -4.70 1.22 -5.79
N PHE A 29 -3.80 1.50 -6.74
CA PHE A 29 -3.39 2.86 -7.08
C PHE A 29 -4.06 3.28 -8.37
N TYR A 30 -4.62 4.49 -8.43
CA TYR A 30 -5.35 4.99 -9.58
C TYR A 30 -4.74 6.29 -10.11
N GLU A 31 -4.84 6.47 -11.43
CA GLU A 31 -4.74 7.77 -12.09
C GLU A 31 -6.11 8.46 -12.18
N SER A 32 -6.13 9.72 -12.60
CA SER A 32 -7.34 10.55 -12.67
C SER A 32 -8.42 10.00 -13.61
N SER A 33 -8.07 9.14 -14.56
CA SER A 33 -9.01 8.46 -15.46
C SER A 33 -9.82 7.35 -14.76
N GLY A 34 -9.46 6.98 -13.52
CA GLY A 34 -9.99 5.82 -12.81
C GLY A 34 -9.32 4.49 -13.17
N THR A 35 -8.38 4.49 -14.13
CA THR A 35 -7.51 3.33 -14.40
C THR A 35 -6.56 3.13 -13.23
N GLY A 36 -6.29 1.88 -12.84
CA GLY A 36 -5.42 1.60 -11.71
C GLY A 36 -4.66 0.28 -11.81
N ILE A 37 -3.66 0.13 -10.95
CA ILE A 37 -2.94 -1.11 -10.72
C ILE A 37 -3.42 -1.76 -9.42
N TRP A 38 -3.78 -3.04 -9.46
CA TRP A 38 -4.21 -3.78 -8.28
C TRP A 38 -3.13 -4.74 -7.80
N ILE A 39 -2.63 -4.48 -6.60
CA ILE A 39 -1.71 -5.34 -5.87
C ILE A 39 -2.52 -6.09 -4.81
N LYS A 40 -2.77 -7.39 -5.06
CA LYS A 40 -3.63 -8.21 -4.20
C LYS A 40 -3.02 -8.55 -2.85
N ASN A 41 -1.68 -8.61 -2.79
CA ASN A 41 -0.93 -8.87 -1.57
C ASN A 41 0.44 -8.19 -1.73
N LEU A 42 0.72 -7.16 -0.92
CA LEU A 42 1.96 -6.38 -1.02
C LEU A 42 3.21 -7.23 -0.78
N VAL A 43 3.17 -8.11 0.23
CA VAL A 43 4.30 -8.97 0.62
C VAL A 43 4.66 -9.93 -0.51
N LEU A 44 3.67 -10.68 -1.02
CA LEU A 44 3.89 -11.64 -2.10
C LEU A 44 4.26 -10.97 -3.43
N TRP A 45 3.76 -9.74 -3.67
CA TRP A 45 4.02 -9.03 -4.92
C TRP A 45 5.42 -8.43 -4.99
N GLY A 46 5.97 -7.93 -3.88
CA GLY A 46 7.23 -7.19 -3.93
C GLY A 46 8.00 -7.08 -2.62
N GLY A 47 7.72 -7.89 -1.61
CA GLY A 47 8.43 -7.85 -0.33
C GLY A 47 9.93 -8.13 -0.49
N ILE A 48 10.78 -7.18 -0.10
CA ILE A 48 12.23 -7.25 -0.36
C ILE A 48 13.07 -7.87 0.78
N ARG A 49 12.48 -8.14 1.94
CA ARG A 49 13.16 -8.64 3.16
C ARG A 49 13.07 -10.16 3.32
N GLY A 50 12.37 -10.85 2.43
CA GLY A 50 12.16 -12.31 2.48
C GLY A 50 10.87 -12.70 3.21
N THR A 51 10.53 -13.99 3.17
CA THR A 51 9.27 -14.53 3.70
C THR A 51 9.21 -14.61 5.22
N ASP A 52 10.36 -14.62 5.89
CA ASP A 52 10.47 -14.76 7.34
C ASP A 52 10.53 -13.40 8.07
N TYR A 53 10.50 -12.30 7.31
CA TYR A 53 10.45 -10.96 7.87
C TYR A 53 9.01 -10.60 8.23
N ASP A 54 8.86 -10.10 9.44
CA ASP A 54 7.56 -9.67 9.98
C ASP A 54 7.23 -8.25 9.49
N TYR A 55 6.30 -8.18 8.54
CA TYR A 55 5.92 -6.96 7.84
C TYR A 55 4.80 -6.23 8.57
N PHE A 56 4.66 -4.93 8.30
CA PHE A 56 3.60 -4.07 8.82
C PHE A 56 3.65 -3.85 10.32
N GLU A 57 4.81 -4.07 10.93
CA GLU A 57 4.99 -3.95 12.37
C GLU A 57 5.03 -2.51 12.88
N ARG A 58 4.61 -2.34 14.14
CA ARG A 58 4.42 -1.02 14.76
C ARG A 58 5.64 -0.10 14.58
N GLY A 59 5.42 1.03 13.93
CA GLY A 59 6.45 2.06 13.72
C GLY A 59 7.44 1.76 12.60
N ASN A 60 7.36 0.59 11.95
CA ASN A 60 8.22 0.24 10.84
C ASN A 60 7.80 0.93 9.54
N VAL A 61 8.77 1.03 8.64
CA VAL A 61 8.55 1.38 7.24
C VAL A 61 8.97 0.18 6.40
N ASP A 62 8.00 -0.40 5.72
CA ASP A 62 8.21 -1.55 4.85
C ASP A 62 8.18 -1.14 3.39
N ILE A 63 8.97 -1.84 2.58
CA ILE A 63 9.22 -1.49 1.18
C ILE A 63 8.84 -2.68 0.31
N PHE A 64 8.03 -2.40 -0.71
CA PHE A 64 7.59 -3.37 -1.70
C PHE A 64 7.94 -2.87 -3.10
N THR A 65 8.65 -3.67 -3.88
CA THR A 65 9.01 -3.31 -5.27
C THR A 65 8.54 -4.40 -6.22
N GLY A 66 7.77 -4.02 -7.22
CA GLY A 66 7.25 -4.97 -8.21
C GLY A 66 6.93 -4.31 -9.54
N ALA A 67 6.83 -5.14 -10.59
CA ALA A 67 6.52 -4.69 -11.93
C ALA A 67 4.99 -4.71 -12.16
N ALA A 68 4.47 -3.69 -12.85
CA ALA A 68 3.08 -3.61 -13.27
C ALA A 68 2.95 -2.76 -14.55
N PRO A 69 1.79 -2.79 -15.26
CA PRO A 69 1.56 -1.89 -16.39
C PRO A 69 1.75 -0.43 -15.98
N CYS A 70 2.37 0.37 -16.84
CA CYS A 70 2.48 1.81 -16.60
C CYS A 70 1.10 2.47 -16.63
N LEU A 71 0.82 3.29 -15.61
CA LEU A 71 -0.24 4.29 -15.71
C LEU A 71 0.19 5.40 -16.68
N ARG A 72 -0.79 6.05 -17.31
CA ARG A 72 -0.57 7.11 -18.29
C ARG A 72 -0.42 8.47 -17.62
N GLY A 73 -1.13 8.68 -16.52
CA GLY A 73 -1.09 9.89 -15.71
C GLY A 73 -0.44 9.66 -14.33
N PRO A 74 -0.30 10.73 -13.54
CA PRO A 74 0.18 10.63 -12.17
C PRO A 74 -0.79 9.80 -11.32
N ILE A 75 -0.25 9.03 -10.39
CA ILE A 75 -1.04 8.35 -9.36
C ILE A 75 -1.61 9.43 -8.45
N CYS A 76 -2.92 9.46 -8.28
CA CYS A 76 -3.59 10.47 -7.45
C CYS A 76 -4.65 9.89 -6.52
N ALA A 77 -4.98 8.60 -6.61
CA ALA A 77 -5.82 7.94 -5.60
C ALA A 77 -5.28 6.57 -5.17
N LEU A 78 -5.64 6.17 -3.96
CA LEU A 78 -5.27 4.91 -3.32
C LEU A 78 -6.51 4.32 -2.63
N ASN A 79 -6.77 3.03 -2.88
CA ASN A 79 -7.56 2.17 -2.00
C ASN A 79 -6.64 1.18 -1.30
N LEU A 80 -6.50 1.30 0.02
CA LEU A 80 -5.70 0.41 0.86
C LEU A 80 -6.64 -0.47 1.68
N THR A 81 -6.46 -1.79 1.61
CA THR A 81 -7.38 -2.75 2.23
C THR A 81 -6.61 -3.84 2.97
N SER A 82 -6.94 -4.03 4.25
CA SER A 82 -6.59 -5.21 5.03
C SER A 82 -7.64 -6.30 4.79
N ASP A 83 -7.23 -7.58 4.74
CA ASP A 83 -8.18 -8.69 4.70
C ASP A 83 -8.75 -9.06 6.09
N GLY A 84 -8.25 -8.43 7.16
CA GLY A 84 -8.72 -8.63 8.53
C GLY A 84 -8.44 -10.03 9.09
N THR A 85 -7.53 -10.80 8.48
CA THR A 85 -7.21 -12.17 8.91
C THR A 85 -5.95 -12.22 9.78
N GLY A 86 -5.67 -13.40 10.34
CA GLY A 86 -4.48 -13.64 11.16
C GLY A 86 -4.63 -13.22 12.62
N PRO A 87 -3.60 -13.48 13.44
CA PRO A 87 -3.49 -12.89 14.77
C PRO A 87 -3.36 -11.36 14.64
N HIS A 88 -3.92 -10.61 15.59
CA HIS A 88 -3.84 -9.14 15.61
C HIS A 88 -4.21 -8.47 14.26
N PRO A 89 -5.43 -8.69 13.73
CA PRO A 89 -5.81 -8.24 12.38
C PRO A 89 -6.03 -6.73 12.26
N GLY A 90 -6.17 -6.03 13.40
CA GLY A 90 -6.35 -4.59 13.43
C GLY A 90 -5.03 -3.87 13.17
N TRP A 91 -5.00 -3.03 12.14
CA TRP A 91 -3.78 -2.37 11.69
C TRP A 91 -3.89 -0.85 11.78
N ASN A 92 -2.88 -0.15 12.29
CA ASN A 92 -2.83 1.31 12.22
C ASN A 92 -1.83 1.75 11.14
N CYS A 93 -2.33 2.22 10.00
CA CYS A 93 -1.47 2.71 8.93
C CYS A 93 -1.27 4.23 9.05
N LYS A 94 -0.01 4.68 9.01
CA LYS A 94 0.33 6.11 9.02
C LYS A 94 0.26 6.70 7.62
N SER A 95 1.02 6.13 6.68
CA SER A 95 1.11 6.67 5.32
C SER A 95 1.55 5.60 4.33
N VAL A 96 1.17 5.78 3.07
CA VAL A 96 1.66 5.00 1.93
C VAL A 96 2.27 5.95 0.91
N GLU A 97 3.50 5.71 0.50
CA GLU A 97 4.12 6.39 -0.62
C GLU A 97 4.33 5.42 -1.77
N VAL A 98 4.05 5.85 -2.99
CA VAL A 98 4.29 5.07 -4.20
C VAL A 98 5.14 5.87 -5.16
N THR A 99 6.15 5.23 -5.71
CA THR A 99 6.97 5.74 -6.81
C THR A 99 6.79 4.82 -8.01
N ALA A 100 6.50 5.38 -9.18
CA ALA A 100 6.45 4.66 -10.44
C ALA A 100 7.59 5.13 -11.36
N THR A 101 8.32 4.17 -11.93
CA THR A 101 9.43 4.41 -12.85
C THR A 101 9.30 3.50 -14.07
N GLY A 102 9.69 4.00 -15.24
CA GLY A 102 9.62 3.22 -16.48
C GLY A 102 10.57 3.78 -17.54
N TRP A 103 10.94 2.94 -18.51
CA TRP A 103 11.83 3.37 -19.59
C TRP A 103 11.20 4.51 -20.40
N ARG A 104 11.92 5.65 -20.51
CA ARG A 104 11.45 6.88 -21.18
C ARG A 104 10.11 7.40 -20.65
N LYS A 105 9.80 7.12 -19.38
CA LYS A 105 8.68 7.68 -18.64
C LYS A 105 9.20 8.62 -17.56
N GLU A 106 8.46 9.68 -17.28
CA GLU A 106 8.75 10.52 -16.13
C GLU A 106 8.50 9.72 -14.85
N CYS A 107 9.37 9.92 -13.85
CA CYS A 107 9.17 9.33 -12.53
C CYS A 107 7.99 10.03 -11.87
N ALA A 108 7.03 9.25 -11.37
CA ALA A 108 5.91 9.78 -10.61
C ALA A 108 6.03 9.31 -9.16
N GLN A 109 5.80 10.22 -8.20
CA GLN A 109 5.76 9.91 -6.78
C GLN A 109 4.49 10.51 -6.19
N GLN A 110 3.83 9.77 -5.30
CA GLN A 110 2.68 10.25 -4.55
C GLN A 110 2.69 9.68 -3.14
N THR A 111 2.49 10.54 -2.15
CA THR A 111 2.32 10.14 -0.75
C THR A 111 0.87 10.32 -0.33
N PHE A 112 0.30 9.31 0.33
CA PHE A 112 -1.03 9.29 0.90
C PHE A 112 -0.94 9.24 2.42
N GLN A 113 -1.46 10.27 3.10
CA GLN A 113 -1.63 10.22 4.56
C GLN A 113 -2.87 9.37 4.87
N ILE A 114 -2.66 8.29 5.60
CA ILE A 114 -3.74 7.37 5.99
C ILE A 114 -4.23 7.75 7.38
N ASP A 115 -3.35 7.76 8.38
CA ASP A 115 -3.68 8.14 9.76
C ASP A 115 -4.95 7.47 10.29
N GLN A 116 -5.11 6.17 10.03
CA GLN A 116 -6.35 5.45 10.24
C GLN A 116 -6.08 4.02 10.69
N TRP A 117 -6.96 3.50 11.55
CA TRP A 117 -7.09 2.06 11.73
C TRP A 117 -7.78 1.43 10.52
N LEU A 118 -7.24 0.30 10.06
CA LEU A 118 -7.88 -0.65 9.16
C LEU A 118 -8.21 -1.87 10.02
N ALA A 119 -9.36 -1.81 10.70
CA ALA A 119 -9.75 -2.75 11.74
C ALA A 119 -11.27 -2.73 11.93
N ASP A 120 -11.84 -3.85 12.37
CA ASP A 120 -13.27 -3.95 12.74
C ASP A 120 -13.52 -3.65 14.23
N ASP A 121 -12.47 -3.62 15.05
CA ASP A 121 -12.55 -3.41 16.50
C ASP A 121 -12.05 -2.02 16.96
N ALA A 122 -11.62 -1.17 16.01
CA ALA A 122 -11.20 0.21 16.28
C ALA A 122 -11.80 1.18 15.25
N PRO A 123 -12.22 2.41 15.66
CA PRO A 123 -12.68 3.42 14.72
C PRO A 123 -11.66 3.67 13.60
N PRO A 124 -12.11 3.76 12.33
CA PRO A 124 -13.50 3.92 11.89
C PRO A 124 -14.29 2.62 11.63
N TYR A 125 -13.85 1.47 12.17
CA TYR A 125 -14.51 0.16 11.97
C TYR A 125 -14.61 -0.23 10.50
N SER A 126 -13.50 -0.07 9.79
CA SER A 126 -13.37 -0.34 8.36
C SER A 126 -12.02 -0.97 8.12
N LEU A 127 -12.00 -2.06 7.35
CA LEU A 127 -10.76 -2.69 6.86
C LEU A 127 -10.17 -1.98 5.64
N SER A 128 -10.77 -0.88 5.18
CA SER A 128 -10.31 -0.12 4.01
C SER A 128 -10.15 1.37 4.29
N ALA A 129 -9.19 1.98 3.60
CA ALA A 129 -8.96 3.42 3.56
C ALA A 129 -8.79 3.88 2.11
N PHE A 130 -9.69 4.75 1.66
CA PHE A 130 -9.59 5.39 0.34
C PHE A 130 -9.09 6.84 0.49
N ARG A 131 -8.11 7.23 -0.34
CA ARG A 131 -7.63 8.61 -0.46
C ARG A 131 -7.66 9.01 -1.92
N ASN A 132 -8.30 10.13 -2.23
CA ASN A 132 -8.38 10.67 -3.58
C ASN A 132 -7.87 12.11 -3.58
N TYR A 133 -6.78 12.34 -4.30
CA TYR A 133 -6.11 13.61 -4.53
C TYR A 133 -6.06 13.98 -6.01
N CYS A 134 -6.78 13.23 -6.84
CA CYS A 134 -7.24 13.76 -8.11
C CYS A 134 -8.25 14.89 -7.80
#